data_AF-A0A447T5N4-F1
#
_entry.id   AF-A0A447T5N4-F1
#
_cell.length_a   1.000
_cell.length_b   1.000
_cell.length_c   1.000
_cell.angle_alpha   90.00
_cell.angle_beta   90.00
_cell.angle_gamma   90.00
#
_symmetry.space_group_name_H-M   'P 1'
#
loop_
_entity.id
_entity.type
_entity.pdbx_description
1 polymer ?
#
loop_
_entity_poly.entity_id
_entity_poly.type
_entity_poly.pdbx_seq_one_letter_code
_entity_poly.pdbx_strand_id
1 'polypeptide(L)'
;MQADTPYRILSLDGGGLRGIIALVILDRLDRAAPGWRDGIHMHAGTSTGALIALGLARGMTPRQILDQYLERGPKLFERGRRGA
;
A
#
# COMPACT_ATOMS: atom_id res chain seq x y z
N MET A 1 7.63 -30.39 -18.92
CA MET A 1 8.47 -29.48 -18.11
C MET A 1 7.52 -28.50 -17.46
N GLN A 2 7.33 -28.57 -16.15
CA GLN A 2 6.56 -27.56 -15.42
C GLN A 2 7.34 -26.25 -15.51
N ALA A 3 6.78 -25.20 -16.09
CA ALA A 3 7.40 -23.89 -16.00
C ALA A 3 7.31 -23.43 -14.54
N ASP A 4 8.45 -23.13 -13.90
CA ASP A 4 8.44 -22.51 -12.58
C ASP A 4 7.65 -21.20 -12.66
N THR A 5 6.64 -21.06 -11.81
CA THR A 5 5.85 -19.83 -11.76
C THR A 5 6.74 -18.72 -11.21
N PRO A 6 6.84 -17.55 -11.89
CA PRO A 6 7.76 -16.51 -11.46
C PRO A 6 7.37 -15.97 -10.08
N TYR A 7 8.37 -15.74 -9.22
CA TYR A 7 8.16 -15.12 -7.92
C TYR A 7 7.86 -13.62 -8.09
N ARG A 8 6.60 -13.23 -7.97
CA ARG A 8 6.14 -11.84 -8.08
C ARG A 8 6.25 -11.07 -6.76
N ILE A 9 6.84 -9.87 -6.83
CA ILE A 9 6.99 -8.93 -5.72
C ILE A 9 6.21 -7.64 -6.05
N LEU A 10 5.35 -7.19 -5.13
CA LEU A 10 4.75 -5.86 -5.20
C LEU A 10 5.59 -4.89 -4.38
N SER A 11 6.24 -3.93 -5.06
CA SER A 11 7.07 -2.90 -4.42
C SER A 11 6.32 -1.56 -4.33
N LEU A 12 6.40 -0.92 -3.17
CA LEU A 12 5.70 0.33 -2.86
C LEU A 12 6.69 1.37 -2.31
N ASP A 13 6.81 2.48 -3.03
CA ASP A 13 7.71 3.56 -2.64
C ASP A 13 7.24 4.31 -1.39
N GLY A 14 8.18 4.91 -0.69
CA GLY A 14 7.90 5.88 0.37
C GLY A 14 7.39 7.21 -0.20
N GLY A 15 6.78 8.03 0.66
CA GLY A 15 6.28 9.35 0.21
C GLY A 15 5.50 10.15 1.24
N GLY A 16 5.50 9.75 2.52
CA GLY A 16 4.61 10.33 3.53
C GLY A 16 3.15 10.19 3.11
N LEU A 17 2.34 11.23 3.34
CA LEU A 17 0.93 11.23 2.96
C LEU A 17 0.68 10.95 1.46
N ARG A 18 1.66 11.19 0.57
CA ARG A 18 1.51 10.89 -0.86
C ARG A 18 1.37 9.40 -1.18
N GLY A 19 1.63 8.52 -0.22
CA GLY A 19 1.32 7.09 -0.35
C GLY A 19 -0.15 6.79 -0.71
N ILE A 20 -1.07 7.74 -0.45
CA ILE A 20 -2.47 7.63 -0.89
C ILE A 20 -2.59 7.49 -2.41
N ILE A 21 -1.64 8.00 -3.20
CA ILE A 21 -1.65 7.87 -4.67
C ILE A 21 -1.53 6.39 -5.05
N ALA A 22 -0.56 5.68 -4.46
CA ALA A 22 -0.39 4.25 -4.69
C ALA A 22 -1.64 3.47 -4.25
N LEU A 23 -2.22 3.80 -3.08
CA LEU A 23 -3.45 3.17 -2.60
C LEU A 23 -4.64 3.36 -3.54
N VAL A 24 -4.82 4.56 -4.10
CA VAL A 24 -5.88 4.83 -5.08
C VAL A 24 -5.65 4.07 -6.39
N ILE A 25 -4.40 3.96 -6.85
CA ILE A 25 -4.06 3.14 -8.03
C ILE A 25 -4.42 1.68 -7.79
N LEU A 26 -4.03 1.14 -6.63
CA LEU A 26 -4.32 -0.25 -6.26
C LEU A 26 -5.82 -0.51 -6.08
N ASP A 27 -6.58 0.40 -5.46
CA ASP A 27 -8.05 0.28 -5.34
C ASP A 27 -8.74 0.29 -6.71
N ARG A 28 -8.24 1.08 -7.66
CA ARG A 28 -8.74 1.05 -9.04
C ARG A 28 -8.36 -0.25 -9.73
N LEU A 29 -7.16 -0.76 -9.51
CA LEU A 29 -6.69 -2.00 -10.11
C LEU A 29 -7.47 -3.22 -9.60
N ASP A 30 -7.84 -3.24 -8.31
CA ASP A 30 -8.72 -4.25 -7.73
C ASP A 30 -10.08 -4.35 -8.46
N ARG A 31 -10.61 -3.22 -8.93
CA ARG A 31 -11.88 -3.18 -9.67
C ARG A 31 -11.71 -3.51 -11.15
N ALA A 32 -10.62 -3.04 -11.75
CA ALA A 32 -10.36 -3.21 -13.18
C ALA A 32 -9.86 -4.62 -13.54
N ALA A 33 -9.17 -5.29 -12.62
CA ALA A 33 -8.61 -6.62 -12.81
C ALA A 33 -8.78 -7.48 -11.54
N PRO A 34 -10.00 -7.98 -11.25
CA PRO A 34 -10.23 -8.86 -10.12
C PRO A 34 -9.24 -10.05 -10.11
N GLY A 35 -8.66 -10.35 -8.95
CA GLY A 35 -7.66 -11.43 -8.81
C GLY A 35 -6.24 -11.07 -9.27
N TRP A 36 -5.94 -9.83 -9.70
CA TRP A 36 -4.58 -9.45 -10.09
C TRP A 36 -3.54 -9.63 -8.96
N ARG A 37 -4.00 -9.58 -7.71
CA ARG A 37 -3.18 -9.83 -6.51
C ARG A 37 -2.87 -11.32 -6.31
N ASP A 38 -3.61 -12.20 -6.97
CA ASP A 38 -3.40 -13.64 -6.88
C ASP A 38 -2.03 -13.98 -7.49
N GLY A 39 -1.17 -14.56 -6.65
CA GLY A 39 0.22 -14.86 -7.01
C GLY A 39 1.21 -13.73 -6.74
N ILE A 40 0.85 -12.68 -5.99
CA ILE A 40 1.84 -11.83 -5.32
C ILE A 40 2.37 -12.60 -4.11
N HIS A 41 3.67 -12.89 -4.11
CA HIS A 41 4.29 -13.69 -3.05
C HIS A 41 4.94 -12.82 -1.96
N MET A 42 5.31 -11.58 -2.30
CA MET A 42 5.93 -10.65 -1.38
C MET A 42 5.43 -9.23 -1.60
N HIS A 43 5.19 -8.54 -0.48
CA HIS A 43 4.94 -7.10 -0.45
C HIS A 43 6.20 -6.43 0.13
N ALA A 44 6.77 -5.50 -0.62
CA ALA A 44 7.95 -4.74 -0.22
C ALA A 44 7.61 -3.25 -0.24
N GLY A 45 8.22 -2.47 0.65
CA GLY A 45 8.11 -1.02 0.61
C GLY A 45 8.93 -0.31 1.65
N THR A 46 9.05 1.01 1.50
CA THR A 46 9.86 1.88 2.37
C THR A 46 8.98 2.97 3.00
N SER A 47 9.18 3.27 4.29
CA SER A 47 8.40 4.29 5.02
C SER A 47 6.88 4.04 4.88
N THR A 48 6.11 5.00 4.36
CA THR A 48 4.68 4.81 4.06
C THR A 48 4.42 3.59 3.16
N GLY A 49 5.27 3.34 2.17
CA GLY A 49 5.18 2.13 1.34
C GLY A 49 5.33 0.84 2.16
N ALA A 50 6.16 0.83 3.21
CA ALA A 50 6.31 -0.31 4.12
C ALA A 50 5.04 -0.55 4.95
N LEU A 51 4.40 0.53 5.42
CA LEU A 51 3.13 0.44 6.16
C LEU A 51 2.01 -0.08 5.25
N ILE A 52 1.94 0.38 4.01
CA ILE A 52 0.99 -0.15 3.01
C ILE A 52 1.28 -1.62 2.72
N ALA A 53 2.54 -1.98 2.47
CA ALA A 53 2.96 -3.37 2.24
C ALA A 53 2.56 -4.29 3.40
N LEU A 54 2.73 -3.85 4.64
CA LEU A 54 2.31 -4.60 5.83
C LEU A 54 0.78 -4.77 5.90
N GLY A 55 0.01 -3.72 5.60
CA GLY A 55 -1.45 -3.79 5.56
C GLY A 55 -1.94 -4.81 4.52
N LEU A 56 -1.38 -4.77 3.31
CA LEU A 56 -1.70 -5.70 2.24
C LEU A 56 -1.31 -7.14 2.60
N ALA A 57 -0.12 -7.34 3.16
CA ALA A 57 0.33 -8.66 3.65
C ALA A 57 -0.56 -9.20 4.78
N ARG A 58 -1.23 -8.32 5.54
CA ARG A 58 -2.21 -8.70 6.57
C ARG A 58 -3.60 -8.99 6.04
N GLY A 59 -3.80 -8.93 4.71
CA GLY A 59 -5.07 -9.20 4.05
C GLY A 59 -6.00 -8.00 3.95
N MET A 60 -5.54 -6.78 4.27
CA MET A 60 -6.34 -5.58 4.08
C MET A 60 -6.47 -5.24 2.58
N THR A 61 -7.60 -4.67 2.20
CA THR A 61 -7.78 -4.10 0.86
C THR A 61 -7.07 -2.74 0.76
N PRO A 62 -6.63 -2.31 -0.45
CA PRO A 62 -6.13 -0.96 -0.66
C PRO A 62 -7.10 0.12 -0.15
N ARG A 63 -8.41 -0.11 -0.29
CA ARG A 63 -9.45 0.78 0.23
C ARG A 63 -9.42 0.91 1.74
N GLN A 64 -9.34 -0.21 2.48
CA GLN A 64 -9.27 -0.19 3.94
C GLN A 64 -8.03 0.57 4.44
N ILE A 65 -6.89 0.39 3.77
CA ILE A 65 -5.66 1.11 4.12
C ILE A 65 -5.82 2.61 3.79
N LEU A 66 -6.42 2.94 2.65
CA LEU A 66 -6.70 4.33 2.27
C LEU A 66 -7.58 5.02 3.29
N ASP A 67 -8.65 4.37 3.73
CA ASP A 67 -9.57 4.91 4.74
C ASP A 67 -8.82 5.21 6.05
N GLN A 68 -7.90 4.33 6.49
CA GLN A 68 -7.03 4.63 7.65
C GLN A 68 -6.11 5.85 7.43
N TYR A 69 -5.56 6.03 6.24
CA TYR A 69 -4.75 7.21 5.91
C TYR A 69 -5.59 8.48 5.85
N LEU A 70 -6.84 8.42 5.40
CA LEU A 70 -7.73 9.59 5.38
C LEU A 70 -8.21 9.97 6.78
N GLU A 71 -8.52 8.98 7.63
CA GLU A 71 -8.96 9.20 9.01
C GLU A 71 -7.84 9.65 9.93
N ARG A 72 -6.67 9.00 9.85
CA ARG A 72 -5.54 9.22 10.77
C ARG A 72 -4.46 10.12 10.21
N GLY A 73 -4.41 10.28 8.89
CA GLY A 73 -3.40 11.09 8.20
C GLY A 73 -3.31 12.53 8.69
N PRO A 74 -4.42 13.26 8.89
CA PRO A 74 -4.36 14.61 9.43
C PRO A 74 -3.57 14.68 10.75
N LYS A 75 -3.82 13.76 11.69
CA LYS A 75 -3.10 13.69 12.98
C LYS A 75 -1.66 13.21 12.84
N LEU A 76 -1.40 12.23 11.97
CA LEU A 76 -0.06 11.65 11.77
C LEU A 76 0.89 12.60 11.02
N PHE A 77 0.35 13.42 10.13
CA PHE A 77 1.10 14.35 9.30
C PHE A 77 0.86 15.81 9.69
N GLU A 78 0.19 16.06 10.82
CA GLU A 78 0.10 17.36 11.46
C GLU A 78 1.53 17.88 11.68
N ARG A 79 1.81 19.10 11.24
CA ARG A 79 3.11 19.73 11.51
C ARG A 79 3.22 19.90 13.02
N GLY A 80 4.07 19.09 13.65
CA GLY A 80 4.57 19.40 14.98
C GLY A 80 5.11 20.84 14.95
N ARG A 81 4.56 21.73 15.78
CA ARG A 81 5.10 23.07 15.98
C ARG A 81 6.57 22.91 16.38
N ARG A 82 7.49 23.07 15.42
CA ARG A 82 8.90 23.33 15.72
C ARG A 82 8.96 24.78 16.18
N GLY A 83 8.91 24.99 17.50
CA GLY A 83 8.90 26.30 18.12
C GLY A 83 7.85 26.43 19.23
N ALA A 84 8.16 25.84 20.37
CA ALA A 84 7.82 26.35 21.70
C ALA A 84 9.10 26.22 22.54
#